data_AF-A0A6L6IGM8-F1
#
_entry.id   AF-A0A6L6IGM8-F1
#
_cell.length_a   1.000
_cell.length_b   1.000
_cell.length_c   1.000
_cell.angle_alpha   90.00
_cell.angle_beta   90.00
_cell.angle_gamma   90.00
#
_symmetry.space_group_name_H-M   'P 1'
#
loop_
_entity.id
_entity.type
_entity.pdbx_description
1 polymer ?
#
loop_
_entity_poly.entity_id
_entity_poly.type
_entity_poly.pdbx_seq_one_letter_code
_entity_poly.pdbx_strand_id
1 'polypeptide(L)'
;MSLPDFHVSERFTLGIELEMQVVNPPGYDLSQESTALIDAVQGQLTAGEVKHDITESMLEMATGVCRSIDRAAAQLFAMRQAILEAAAERHLAISGGGTHPFQTWQRQEVSDNLRYQRTLEHFGYLVQQATVFGQHVHVGCASGDEAITLLHGLSRYVPHFIALSAASPYMQGADTRFASSRLNIFSSFPDNGPMPWASDWQEFEGLFRHLASTDTIDSIKDLHWDIRPSPHFGTVEVRVMDTPLTLDHAVNIAGLIQATARWLLTERPFRYQPRDYLLYKFNRFQACRYGLEGVLTDVHTGNRHRLADDIQRLLDNVAPSADKVGATSAIDTLRLQVRNGLNEAQAMREFIAGGGSLIGLVKKQCEIWAG
;
A
#
# COMPACT_ATOMS: atom_id res chain seq x y z
N MET A 1 13.06 -7.50 -23.76
CA MET A 1 13.40 -8.36 -22.61
C MET A 1 12.27 -9.36 -22.38
N SER A 2 12.54 -10.62 -22.04
CA SER A 2 11.49 -11.59 -21.68
C SER A 2 11.27 -11.59 -20.16
N LEU A 3 10.03 -11.74 -19.72
CA LEU A 3 9.73 -11.98 -18.31
C LEU A 3 10.28 -13.35 -17.88
N PRO A 4 10.66 -13.51 -16.61
CA PRO A 4 10.90 -14.84 -16.07
C PRO A 4 9.60 -15.65 -16.04
N ASP A 5 9.72 -16.97 -16.06
CA ASP A 5 8.59 -17.87 -15.80
C ASP A 5 7.92 -17.52 -14.46
N PHE A 6 6.60 -17.68 -14.39
CA PHE A 6 5.85 -17.41 -13.18
C PHE A 6 6.18 -18.46 -12.10
N HIS A 7 6.77 -18.03 -11.00
CA HIS A 7 7.06 -18.88 -9.85
C HIS A 7 5.76 -19.48 -9.27
N VAL A 8 5.76 -20.79 -9.03
CA VAL A 8 4.60 -21.48 -8.45
C VAL A 8 4.59 -21.29 -6.93
N SER A 9 3.69 -20.45 -6.44
CA SER A 9 3.56 -20.16 -5.00
C SER A 9 2.40 -20.93 -4.36
N GLU A 10 2.53 -21.20 -3.06
CA GLU A 10 1.40 -21.70 -2.26
C GLU A 10 0.29 -20.64 -2.27
N ARG A 11 -0.92 -21.04 -2.70
CA ARG A 11 -2.05 -20.14 -2.86
C ARG A 11 -2.38 -19.41 -1.56
N PHE A 12 -2.68 -18.12 -1.69
CA PHE A 12 -3.17 -17.24 -0.62
C PHE A 12 -2.17 -17.00 0.52
N THR A 13 -0.90 -17.36 0.34
CA THR A 13 0.17 -16.86 1.21
C THR A 13 0.30 -15.34 1.09
N LEU A 14 0.76 -14.70 2.15
CA LEU A 14 0.91 -13.25 2.27
C LEU A 14 2.38 -12.84 2.36
N GLY A 15 2.73 -11.73 1.73
CA GLY A 15 3.88 -10.90 2.09
C GLY A 15 3.40 -9.47 2.31
N ILE A 16 3.83 -8.81 3.38
CA ILE A 16 3.44 -7.44 3.70
C ILE A 16 4.68 -6.58 3.75
N GLU A 17 4.66 -5.47 3.02
CA GLU A 17 5.68 -4.43 3.05
C GLU A 17 5.05 -3.14 3.61
N LEU A 18 5.75 -2.46 4.52
CA LEU A 18 5.35 -1.18 5.08
C LEU A 18 6.51 -0.20 4.95
N GLU A 19 6.31 0.84 4.14
CA GLU A 19 7.22 1.97 4.02
C GLU A 19 6.98 2.90 5.22
N MET A 20 7.94 2.99 6.14
CA MET A 20 7.81 3.75 7.39
C MET A 20 8.53 5.09 7.32
N GLN A 21 7.97 6.11 7.98
CA GLN A 21 8.58 7.42 8.11
C GLN A 21 9.60 7.40 9.25
N VAL A 22 10.86 7.72 8.96
CA VAL A 22 11.90 7.96 9.97
C VAL A 22 11.97 9.46 10.22
N VAL A 23 11.69 9.91 11.44
CA VAL A 23 11.62 11.34 11.79
C VAL A 23 12.61 11.71 12.90
N ASN A 24 13.03 12.98 12.91
CA ASN A 24 14.02 13.50 13.86
C ASN A 24 13.40 14.48 14.89
N PRO A 25 13.12 14.04 16.13
CA PRO A 25 12.79 14.92 17.25
C PRO A 25 13.88 15.98 17.55
N PRO A 26 13.53 17.15 18.12
CA PRO A 26 12.18 17.58 18.48
C PRO A 26 11.43 18.26 17.32
N GLY A 27 12.04 18.39 16.14
CA GLY A 27 11.43 19.02 14.97
C GLY A 27 10.41 18.11 14.26
N TYR A 28 10.58 16.79 14.37
CA TYR A 28 9.78 15.76 13.71
C TYR A 28 9.70 15.93 12.19
N ASP A 29 10.73 16.51 11.56
CA ASP A 29 10.89 16.46 10.10
C ASP A 29 11.48 15.10 9.70
N LEU A 30 11.40 14.71 8.43
CA LEU A 30 11.98 13.45 7.98
C LEU A 30 13.50 13.45 8.19
N SER A 31 14.01 12.36 8.76
CA SER A 31 15.43 12.10 8.97
C SER A 31 16.14 11.78 7.65
N GLN A 32 17.47 11.82 7.65
CA GLN A 32 18.33 11.28 6.59
C GLN A 32 19.24 10.16 7.13
N GLU A 33 18.82 9.52 8.23
CA GLU A 33 19.61 8.50 8.94
C GLU A 33 19.00 7.09 8.84
N SER A 34 18.15 6.82 7.84
CA SER A 34 17.57 5.48 7.66
C SER A 34 18.64 4.40 7.52
N THR A 35 19.76 4.68 6.83
CA THR A 35 20.86 3.71 6.64
C THR A 35 21.41 3.22 7.96
N ALA A 36 21.79 4.16 8.82
CA ALA A 36 22.39 3.83 10.10
C ALA A 36 21.40 3.07 11.01
N LEU A 37 20.11 3.34 10.87
CA LEU A 37 19.05 2.62 11.58
C LEU A 37 18.87 1.20 11.05
N ILE A 38 18.84 1.01 9.72
CA ILE A 38 18.71 -0.29 9.07
C ILE A 38 19.89 -1.20 9.44
N ASP A 39 21.13 -0.69 9.35
CA ASP A 39 22.34 -1.43 9.73
C ASP A 39 22.31 -1.91 11.19
N ALA A 40 21.73 -1.10 12.09
CA ALA A 40 21.61 -1.46 13.50
C ALA A 40 20.60 -2.59 13.75
N VAL A 41 19.57 -2.72 12.91
CA VAL A 41 18.46 -3.66 13.11
C VAL A 41 18.67 -4.97 12.34
N GLN A 42 19.28 -4.93 11.14
CA GLN A 42 19.26 -6.05 10.21
C GLN A 42 19.87 -7.35 10.78
N GLY A 43 20.89 -7.25 11.64
CA GLY A 43 21.50 -8.41 12.31
C GLY A 43 20.69 -9.02 13.46
N GLN A 44 19.61 -8.36 13.91
CA GLN A 44 18.80 -8.77 15.05
C GLN A 44 17.54 -9.56 14.64
N LEU A 45 17.13 -9.47 13.37
CA LEU A 45 15.88 -10.04 12.88
C LEU A 45 16.03 -11.52 12.56
N THR A 46 15.10 -12.33 13.08
CA THR A 46 15.06 -13.78 12.84
C THR A 46 14.11 -14.19 11.71
N ALA A 47 13.20 -13.29 11.32
CA ALA A 47 12.27 -13.45 10.22
C ALA A 47 11.83 -12.07 9.70
N GLY A 48 11.51 -12.01 8.42
CA GLY A 48 11.31 -10.73 7.72
C GLY A 48 12.63 -10.03 7.43
N GLU A 49 12.53 -8.85 6.84
CA GLU A 49 13.66 -8.00 6.52
C GLU A 49 13.31 -6.53 6.76
N VAL A 50 14.33 -5.75 7.05
CA VAL A 50 14.28 -4.29 7.06
C VAL A 50 15.28 -3.81 6.03
N LYS A 51 14.83 -2.95 5.12
CA LYS A 51 15.64 -2.52 3.97
C LYS A 51 15.38 -1.06 3.62
N HIS A 52 16.28 -0.56 2.79
CA HIS A 52 16.14 0.74 2.14
C HIS A 52 15.08 0.72 1.06
N ASP A 53 14.45 1.88 0.91
CA ASP A 53 13.76 2.25 -0.33
C ASP A 53 14.47 3.47 -0.98
N ILE A 54 13.74 4.24 -1.80
CA ILE A 54 14.27 5.34 -2.63
C ILE A 54 14.96 6.44 -1.81
N THR A 55 14.57 6.70 -0.56
CA THR A 55 15.01 7.88 0.21
C THR A 55 15.60 7.54 1.58
N GLU A 56 16.57 8.34 2.04
CA GLU A 56 17.21 8.20 3.38
C GLU A 56 16.28 8.51 4.57
N SER A 57 15.05 8.90 4.29
CA SER A 57 13.97 9.16 5.25
C SER A 57 13.00 8.00 5.45
N MET A 58 13.19 6.91 4.71
CA MET A 58 12.27 5.79 4.67
C MET A 58 12.96 4.51 5.15
N LEU A 59 12.24 3.76 5.98
CA LEU A 59 12.62 2.41 6.37
C LEU A 59 11.50 1.48 5.94
N GLU A 60 11.79 0.49 5.07
CA GLU A 60 10.81 -0.51 4.68
C GLU A 60 10.90 -1.72 5.62
N MET A 61 9.76 -2.12 6.18
CA MET A 61 9.61 -3.38 6.92
C MET A 61 8.88 -4.38 6.03
N ALA A 62 9.48 -5.55 5.79
CA ALA A 62 8.87 -6.59 4.95
C ALA A 62 8.81 -7.94 5.69
N THR A 63 7.64 -8.57 5.71
CA THR A 63 7.52 -9.93 6.26
C THR A 63 8.13 -10.95 5.30
N GLY A 64 8.49 -12.12 5.82
CA GLY A 64 8.62 -13.31 4.99
C GLY A 64 7.27 -13.77 4.44
N VAL A 65 7.26 -14.90 3.73
CA VAL A 65 6.02 -15.51 3.23
C VAL A 65 5.23 -16.13 4.38
N CYS A 66 4.04 -15.58 4.65
CA CYS A 66 3.19 -15.94 5.78
C CYS A 66 1.93 -16.69 5.32
N ARG A 67 1.50 -17.72 6.06
CA ARG A 67 0.25 -18.46 5.76
C ARG A 67 -1.01 -17.83 6.37
N SER A 68 -0.85 -17.00 7.40
CA SER A 68 -1.95 -16.34 8.10
C SER A 68 -1.54 -14.95 8.57
N ILE A 69 -2.54 -14.11 8.86
CA ILE A 69 -2.32 -12.78 9.41
C ILE A 69 -1.65 -12.81 10.79
N ASP A 70 -1.88 -13.83 11.62
CA ASP A 70 -1.21 -13.97 12.91
C ASP A 70 0.30 -14.14 12.79
N ARG A 71 0.75 -14.86 11.75
CA ARG A 71 2.19 -15.04 11.48
C ARG A 71 2.81 -13.74 10.96
N ALA A 72 2.09 -13.03 10.10
CA ALA A 72 2.52 -11.73 9.61
C ALA A 72 2.61 -10.70 10.76
N ALA A 73 1.60 -10.66 11.62
CA ALA A 73 1.57 -9.83 12.81
C ALA A 73 2.78 -10.10 13.71
N ALA A 74 3.04 -11.36 14.05
CA ALA A 74 4.17 -11.72 14.91
C ALA A 74 5.52 -11.23 14.35
N GLN A 75 5.75 -11.35 13.03
CA GLN A 75 6.96 -10.84 12.40
C GLN A 75 7.03 -9.31 12.43
N LEU A 76 5.94 -8.63 12.05
CA LEU A 76 5.87 -7.17 12.06
C LEU A 76 6.07 -6.58 13.46
N PHE A 77 5.47 -7.17 14.49
CA PHE A 77 5.65 -6.75 15.88
C PHE A 77 7.08 -6.94 16.37
N ALA A 78 7.72 -8.06 16.03
CA ALA A 78 9.13 -8.30 16.38
C ALA A 78 10.05 -7.28 15.69
N MET A 79 9.84 -7.02 14.40
CA MET A 79 10.61 -6.00 13.67
C MET A 79 10.37 -4.60 14.26
N ARG A 80 9.11 -4.24 14.56
CA ARG A 80 8.78 -2.94 15.18
C ARG A 80 9.53 -2.75 16.50
N GLN A 81 9.58 -3.77 17.36
CA GLN A 81 10.28 -3.67 18.63
C GLN A 81 11.76 -3.38 18.43
N ALA A 82 12.43 -4.15 17.56
CA ALA A 82 13.86 -3.94 17.26
C ALA A 82 14.13 -2.55 16.64
N ILE A 83 13.26 -2.09 15.75
CA ILE A 83 13.38 -0.75 15.13
C ILE A 83 13.20 0.35 16.18
N LEU A 84 12.21 0.24 17.07
CA LEU A 84 11.97 1.26 18.11
C LEU A 84 13.13 1.35 19.09
N GLU A 85 13.72 0.21 19.48
CA GLU A 85 14.92 0.17 20.32
C GLU A 85 16.10 0.87 19.63
N ALA A 86 16.41 0.50 18.39
CA ALA A 86 17.49 1.12 17.62
C ALA A 86 17.24 2.61 17.31
N ALA A 87 15.98 3.01 17.07
CA ALA A 87 15.62 4.40 16.85
C ALA A 87 15.83 5.23 18.13
N ALA A 88 15.48 4.69 19.30
CA ALA A 88 15.66 5.37 20.58
C ALA A 88 17.15 5.64 20.89
N GLU A 89 18.04 4.68 20.60
CA GLU A 89 19.49 4.84 20.75
C GLU A 89 20.07 5.95 19.85
N ARG A 90 19.40 6.22 18.73
CA ARG A 90 19.79 7.24 17.74
C ARG A 90 19.00 8.55 17.86
N HIS A 91 18.16 8.69 18.88
CA HIS A 91 17.26 9.83 19.05
C HIS A 91 16.30 10.07 17.87
N LEU A 92 15.95 9.01 17.13
CA LEU A 92 14.96 9.03 16.07
C LEU A 92 13.60 8.55 16.58
N ALA A 93 12.55 8.82 15.80
CA ALA A 93 11.23 8.23 16.00
C ALA A 93 10.66 7.70 14.69
N ILE A 94 9.69 6.79 14.79
CA ILE A 94 9.06 6.12 13.63
C ILE A 94 7.59 6.46 13.59
N SER A 95 7.07 6.75 12.41
CA SER A 95 5.65 7.02 12.18
C SER A 95 5.14 6.31 10.93
N GLY A 96 3.86 5.94 10.94
CA GLY A 96 3.12 5.59 9.74
C GLY A 96 2.53 6.81 9.03
N GLY A 97 1.53 6.59 8.17
CA GLY A 97 0.84 7.61 7.38
C GLY A 97 1.36 7.71 5.96
N GLY A 98 0.48 8.03 4.99
CA GLY A 98 0.81 7.95 3.57
C GLY A 98 1.72 9.07 3.03
N THR A 99 1.78 10.18 3.75
CA THR A 99 2.62 11.35 3.46
C THR A 99 3.13 11.94 4.77
N HIS A 100 4.31 12.55 4.73
CA HIS A 100 4.75 13.40 5.83
C HIS A 100 4.00 14.75 5.76
N PRO A 101 3.32 15.21 6.83
CA PRO A 101 2.37 16.32 6.74
C PRO A 101 2.96 17.67 6.28
N PHE A 102 4.24 17.92 6.57
CA PHE A 102 4.90 19.20 6.31
C PHE A 102 6.27 19.10 5.63
N GLN A 103 6.68 17.90 5.20
CA GLN A 103 7.96 17.73 4.50
C GLN A 103 7.96 18.52 3.19
N THR A 104 9.11 19.11 2.86
CA THR A 104 9.38 19.70 1.55
C THR A 104 10.38 18.84 0.76
N TRP A 105 10.09 18.57 -0.51
CA TRP A 105 10.89 17.67 -1.36
C TRP A 105 12.34 18.11 -1.57
N GLN A 106 12.63 19.41 -1.50
CA GLN A 106 13.97 19.97 -1.75
C GLN A 106 15.03 19.52 -0.73
N ARG A 107 14.60 18.94 0.40
CA ARG A 107 15.47 18.49 1.49
C ARG A 107 15.73 16.97 1.47
N GLN A 108 15.16 16.25 0.50
CA GLN A 108 15.27 14.79 0.46
C GLN A 108 16.51 14.35 -0.30
N GLU A 109 17.28 13.47 0.31
CA GLU A 109 18.39 12.79 -0.34
C GLU A 109 17.91 11.43 -0.88
N VAL A 110 18.17 11.19 -2.17
CA VAL A 110 17.93 9.90 -2.80
C VAL A 110 19.04 8.95 -2.35
N SER A 111 18.70 7.73 -1.94
CA SER A 111 19.68 6.75 -1.49
C SER A 111 20.70 6.43 -2.58
N ASP A 112 21.94 6.11 -2.20
CA ASP A 112 23.05 5.88 -3.14
C ASP A 112 22.92 4.51 -3.85
N ASN A 113 21.94 4.41 -4.75
CA ASN A 113 21.66 3.23 -5.55
C ASN A 113 21.56 3.61 -7.03
N LEU A 114 22.34 2.91 -7.87
CA LEU A 114 22.38 3.11 -9.32
C LEU A 114 21.01 3.06 -9.98
N ARG A 115 20.06 2.28 -9.45
CA ARG A 115 18.68 2.23 -9.95
C ARG A 115 17.97 3.57 -9.76
N TYR A 116 18.05 4.17 -8.57
CA TYR A 116 17.36 5.41 -8.25
C TYR A 116 17.97 6.62 -8.96
N GLN A 117 19.29 6.60 -9.19
CA GLN A 117 19.96 7.61 -10.02
C GLN A 117 19.41 7.64 -11.45
N ARG A 118 19.16 6.46 -12.06
CA ARG A 118 18.51 6.36 -13.39
C ARG A 118 17.07 6.87 -13.35
N THR A 119 16.32 6.54 -12.30
CA THR A 119 14.95 7.05 -12.13
C THR A 119 14.94 8.58 -12.05
N LEU A 120 15.89 9.19 -11.34
CA LEU A 120 16.04 10.65 -11.27
C LEU A 120 16.37 11.26 -12.63
N GLU A 121 17.22 10.62 -13.44
CA GLU A 121 17.51 11.05 -14.81
C GLU A 121 16.25 11.02 -15.71
N HIS A 122 15.44 9.98 -15.60
CA HIS A 122 14.24 9.81 -16.43
C HIS A 122 13.06 10.71 -16.02
N PHE A 123 12.80 10.86 -14.72
CA PHE A 123 11.58 11.51 -14.21
C PHE A 123 11.84 12.86 -13.53
N GLY A 124 13.09 13.25 -13.31
CA GLY A 124 13.48 14.54 -12.75
C GLY A 124 12.81 14.83 -11.41
N TYR A 125 12.22 16.02 -11.28
CA TYR A 125 11.61 16.50 -10.04
C TYR A 125 10.45 15.61 -9.52
N LEU A 126 9.85 14.77 -10.37
CA LEU A 126 8.78 13.86 -9.95
C LEU A 126 9.27 12.83 -8.91
N VAL A 127 10.51 12.35 -9.04
CA VAL A 127 11.11 11.41 -8.08
C VAL A 127 11.36 12.10 -6.74
N GLN A 128 11.74 13.37 -6.77
CA GLN A 128 11.96 14.15 -5.55
C GLN A 128 10.67 14.37 -4.76
N GLN A 129 9.52 14.42 -5.46
CA GLN A 129 8.20 14.47 -4.83
C GLN A 129 7.71 13.10 -4.32
N ALA A 130 8.37 11.99 -4.71
CA ALA A 130 7.91 10.63 -4.48
C ALA A 130 8.21 10.08 -3.07
N THR A 131 8.61 10.91 -2.10
CA THR A 131 8.68 10.50 -0.68
C THR A 131 7.28 10.35 -0.11
N VAL A 132 6.67 9.22 -0.43
CA VAL A 132 5.36 8.78 0.04
C VAL A 132 5.48 7.37 0.58
N PHE A 133 4.55 6.99 1.44
CA PHE A 133 4.70 5.81 2.28
C PHE A 133 3.49 4.90 2.08
N GLY A 134 3.72 3.73 1.53
CA GLY A 134 2.71 2.74 1.20
C GLY A 134 2.77 1.48 2.03
N GLN A 135 1.61 0.86 2.14
CA GLN A 135 1.52 -0.56 2.44
C GLN A 135 1.41 -1.33 1.13
N HIS A 136 2.24 -2.35 0.94
CA HIS A 136 2.10 -3.32 -0.14
C HIS A 136 1.73 -4.69 0.41
N VAL A 137 0.83 -5.38 -0.30
CA VAL A 137 0.40 -6.73 0.08
C VAL A 137 0.53 -7.66 -1.12
N HIS A 138 1.41 -8.64 -0.98
CA HIS A 138 1.59 -9.74 -1.92
C HIS A 138 0.67 -10.90 -1.57
N VAL A 139 0.02 -11.47 -2.58
CA VAL A 139 -0.78 -12.70 -2.45
C VAL A 139 -0.23 -13.78 -3.39
N GLY A 140 0.19 -14.91 -2.83
CA GLY A 140 0.72 -16.06 -3.58
C GLY A 140 -0.33 -16.70 -4.50
N CYS A 141 0.07 -16.98 -5.74
CA CYS A 141 -0.74 -17.60 -6.79
C CYS A 141 -0.05 -18.83 -7.37
N ALA A 142 -0.82 -19.81 -7.85
CA ALA A 142 -0.24 -21.03 -8.42
C ALA A 142 0.25 -20.88 -9.87
N SER A 143 -0.21 -19.86 -10.61
CA SER A 143 0.16 -19.62 -12.01
C SER A 143 -0.06 -18.17 -12.43
N GLY A 144 0.47 -17.81 -13.59
CA GLY A 144 0.26 -16.50 -14.21
C GLY A 144 -1.21 -16.21 -14.54
N ASP A 145 -1.96 -17.17 -15.09
CA ASP A 145 -3.39 -16.97 -15.41
C ASP A 145 -4.23 -16.74 -14.15
N GLU A 146 -3.87 -17.42 -13.05
CA GLU A 146 -4.47 -17.18 -11.75
C GLU A 146 -4.13 -15.79 -11.23
N ALA A 147 -2.90 -15.32 -11.43
CA ALA A 147 -2.48 -13.97 -11.08
C ALA A 147 -3.27 -12.90 -11.86
N ILE A 148 -3.49 -13.08 -13.17
CA ILE A 148 -4.30 -12.15 -13.99
C ILE A 148 -5.77 -12.16 -13.52
N THR A 149 -6.33 -13.34 -13.29
CA THR A 149 -7.70 -13.49 -12.76
C THR A 149 -7.85 -12.79 -11.41
N LEU A 150 -6.89 -12.97 -10.51
CA LEU A 150 -6.89 -12.36 -9.19
C LEU A 150 -6.72 -10.84 -9.28
N LEU A 151 -5.80 -10.35 -10.11
CA LEU A 151 -5.58 -8.93 -10.35
C LEU A 151 -6.87 -8.24 -10.79
N HIS A 152 -7.61 -8.83 -11.73
CA HIS A 152 -8.88 -8.28 -12.17
C HIS A 152 -9.95 -8.26 -11.09
N GLY A 153 -10.03 -9.31 -10.28
CA GLY A 153 -10.95 -9.37 -9.15
C GLY A 153 -10.63 -8.31 -8.09
N LEU A 154 -9.36 -8.19 -7.70
CA LEU A 154 -8.91 -7.20 -6.71
C LEU A 154 -9.04 -5.77 -7.23
N SER A 155 -8.86 -5.54 -8.54
CA SER A 155 -9.02 -4.21 -9.15
C SER A 155 -10.42 -3.62 -8.95
N ARG A 156 -11.45 -4.46 -8.80
CA ARG A 156 -12.82 -4.01 -8.48
C ARG A 156 -12.92 -3.38 -7.09
N TYR A 157 -11.99 -3.71 -6.19
CA TYR A 157 -11.98 -3.33 -4.79
C TYR A 157 -10.85 -2.36 -4.42
N VAL A 158 -10.09 -1.87 -5.41
CA VAL A 158 -9.10 -0.81 -5.18
C VAL A 158 -9.68 0.42 -4.46
N PRO A 159 -10.86 0.95 -4.86
CA PRO A 159 -11.47 2.05 -4.11
C PRO A 159 -11.71 1.74 -2.63
N HIS A 160 -12.04 0.48 -2.30
CA HIS A 160 -12.29 0.02 -0.94
C HIS A 160 -11.00 0.00 -0.12
N PHE A 161 -9.92 -0.55 -0.67
CA PHE A 161 -8.62 -0.60 -0.02
C PHE A 161 -8.07 0.81 0.24
N ILE A 162 -8.21 1.72 -0.73
CA ILE A 162 -7.84 3.13 -0.56
C ILE A 162 -8.65 3.77 0.57
N ALA A 163 -9.98 3.61 0.56
CA ALA A 163 -10.86 4.26 1.52
C ALA A 163 -10.64 3.77 2.96
N LEU A 164 -10.35 2.48 3.15
CA LEU A 164 -10.06 1.89 4.46
C LEU A 164 -8.68 2.29 5.00
N SER A 165 -7.70 2.53 4.13
CA SER A 165 -6.33 2.85 4.52
C SER A 165 -5.98 4.34 4.46
N ALA A 166 -6.92 5.22 4.11
CA ALA A 166 -6.65 6.64 3.89
C ALA A 166 -6.08 7.35 5.14
N ALA A 167 -4.81 7.79 5.04
CA ALA A 167 -4.05 8.39 6.13
C ALA A 167 -3.05 9.46 5.64
N SER A 168 -3.39 10.17 4.56
CA SER A 168 -2.56 11.25 3.98
C SER A 168 -3.37 12.48 3.56
N PRO A 169 -4.03 13.19 4.51
CA PRO A 169 -4.75 14.42 4.17
C PRO A 169 -3.85 15.64 3.97
N TYR A 170 -2.65 15.65 4.56
CA TYR A 170 -1.72 16.77 4.53
C TYR A 170 -0.54 16.51 3.61
N MET A 171 -0.09 17.56 2.93
CA MET A 171 1.10 17.51 2.08
C MET A 171 1.76 18.90 2.07
N GLN A 172 3.07 18.96 2.29
CA GLN A 172 3.85 20.21 2.25
C GLN A 172 3.25 21.35 3.12
N GLY A 173 2.67 20.99 4.26
CA GLY A 173 2.14 21.93 5.23
C GLY A 173 0.68 22.34 4.99
N ALA A 174 0.06 21.86 3.91
CA ALA A 174 -1.31 22.22 3.54
C ALA A 174 -2.27 21.02 3.64
N ASP A 175 -3.52 21.27 4.05
CA ASP A 175 -4.61 20.29 3.89
C ASP A 175 -4.95 20.20 2.40
N THR A 176 -4.67 19.06 1.79
CA THR A 176 -4.93 18.78 0.38
C THR A 176 -6.42 18.69 0.05
N ARG A 177 -7.26 18.55 1.09
CA ARG A 177 -8.68 18.17 1.03
C ARG A 177 -8.93 16.73 0.58
N PHE A 178 -7.90 15.91 0.39
CA PHE A 178 -8.06 14.47 0.13
C PHE A 178 -8.04 13.68 1.44
N ALA A 179 -8.60 12.47 1.44
CA ALA A 179 -8.42 11.51 2.52
C ALA A 179 -7.07 10.77 2.36
N SER A 180 -6.75 10.38 1.13
CA SER A 180 -5.44 9.89 0.72
C SER A 180 -4.94 10.72 -0.48
N SER A 181 -3.86 11.49 -0.27
CA SER A 181 -3.21 12.26 -1.32
C SER A 181 -2.00 11.54 -1.94
N ARG A 182 -1.44 10.52 -1.26
CA ARG A 182 -0.28 9.72 -1.71
C ARG A 182 -0.38 9.33 -3.18
N LEU A 183 -1.52 8.75 -3.57
CA LEU A 183 -1.72 8.19 -4.90
C LEU A 183 -1.77 9.21 -6.04
N ASN A 184 -1.91 10.51 -5.74
CA ASN A 184 -1.89 11.57 -6.75
C ASN A 184 -0.47 12.00 -7.11
N ILE A 185 0.52 11.74 -6.24
CA ILE A 185 1.93 12.09 -6.51
C ILE A 185 2.45 11.31 -7.72
N PHE A 186 2.05 10.05 -7.86
CA PHE A 186 2.41 9.23 -9.02
C PHE A 186 1.58 9.50 -10.28
N SER A 187 0.59 10.41 -10.26
CA SER A 187 -0.31 10.61 -11.40
C SER A 187 0.37 11.16 -12.67
N SER A 188 1.55 11.76 -12.51
CA SER A 188 2.39 12.25 -13.62
C SER A 188 3.17 11.14 -14.32
N PHE A 189 3.24 9.94 -13.74
CA PHE A 189 3.90 8.78 -14.36
C PHE A 189 2.98 8.16 -15.42
N PRO A 190 3.50 7.84 -16.62
CA PRO A 190 2.68 7.39 -17.76
C PRO A 190 1.97 6.05 -17.51
N ASP A 191 2.53 5.24 -16.61
CA ASP A 191 2.10 3.90 -16.24
C ASP A 191 1.32 3.86 -14.91
N ASN A 192 0.91 5.02 -14.35
CA ASN A 192 0.14 5.05 -13.12
C ASN A 192 -1.34 4.63 -13.31
N GLY A 193 -1.88 3.95 -12.30
CA GLY A 193 -3.28 3.54 -12.20
C GLY A 193 -3.47 2.06 -12.53
N PRO A 194 -4.58 1.67 -13.20
CA PRO A 194 -4.83 0.27 -13.49
C PRO A 194 -3.85 -0.25 -14.54
N MET A 195 -3.44 -1.51 -14.40
CA MET A 195 -2.73 -2.23 -15.45
C MET A 195 -3.56 -2.19 -16.75
N PRO A 196 -2.94 -1.95 -17.93
CA PRO A 196 -3.61 -2.15 -19.21
C PRO A 196 -4.20 -3.57 -19.29
N TRP A 197 -5.37 -3.69 -19.91
CA TRP A 197 -6.08 -4.96 -19.96
C TRP A 197 -5.25 -6.05 -20.67
N ALA A 198 -5.17 -7.23 -20.05
CA ALA A 198 -4.70 -8.48 -20.61
C ALA A 198 -5.60 -9.60 -20.06
N SER A 199 -6.08 -10.50 -20.90
CA SER A 199 -7.07 -11.51 -20.51
C SER A 199 -6.47 -12.76 -19.87
N ASP A 200 -5.20 -13.04 -20.13
CA ASP A 200 -4.43 -14.17 -19.59
C ASP A 200 -2.94 -13.83 -19.47
N TRP A 201 -2.13 -14.79 -19.00
CA TRP A 201 -0.70 -14.59 -18.81
C TRP A 201 0.05 -14.37 -20.13
N GLN A 202 -0.38 -15.02 -21.22
CA GLN A 202 0.27 -14.89 -22.52
C GLN A 202 0.09 -13.47 -23.09
N GLU A 203 -1.12 -12.92 -22.99
CA GLU A 203 -1.38 -11.52 -23.34
C GLU A 203 -0.60 -10.56 -22.44
N PHE A 204 -0.46 -10.88 -21.14
CA PHE A 204 0.36 -10.09 -20.22
C PHE A 204 1.85 -10.07 -20.63
N GLU A 205 2.43 -11.21 -21.01
CA GLU A 205 3.79 -11.27 -21.55
C GLU A 205 3.92 -10.47 -22.86
N GLY A 206 2.88 -10.47 -23.69
CA GLY A 206 2.76 -9.59 -24.84
C GLY A 206 2.79 -8.11 -24.45
N LEU A 207 1.95 -7.71 -23.49
CA LEU A 207 1.87 -6.35 -22.96
C LEU A 207 3.22 -5.88 -22.42
N PHE A 208 3.86 -6.67 -21.55
CA PHE A 208 5.15 -6.31 -20.96
C PHE A 208 6.24 -6.12 -22.02
N ARG A 209 6.28 -6.96 -23.06
CA ARG A 209 7.24 -6.79 -24.17
C ARG A 209 7.10 -5.45 -24.89
N HIS A 210 5.87 -4.96 -25.08
CA HIS A 210 5.64 -3.64 -25.67
C HIS A 210 6.04 -2.52 -24.71
N LEU A 211 5.71 -2.63 -23.42
CA LEU A 211 6.10 -1.64 -22.42
C LEU A 211 7.63 -1.54 -22.28
N ALA A 212 8.33 -2.67 -22.26
CA ALA A 212 9.78 -2.71 -22.19
C ALA A 212 10.48 -2.14 -23.44
N SER A 213 9.77 -2.00 -24.58
CA SER A 213 10.34 -1.36 -25.78
C SER A 213 10.36 0.18 -25.74
N THR A 214 9.85 0.78 -24.65
CA THR A 214 9.86 2.25 -24.45
C THR A 214 11.16 2.78 -23.85
N ASP A 215 12.12 1.89 -23.54
CA ASP A 215 13.37 2.17 -22.81
C ASP A 215 13.17 2.84 -21.43
N THR A 216 11.93 2.99 -20.97
CA THR A 216 11.56 3.58 -19.67
C THR A 216 11.36 2.52 -18.59
N ILE A 217 11.15 1.25 -19.00
CA ILE A 217 10.79 0.12 -18.12
C ILE A 217 11.75 -1.03 -18.40
N ASP A 218 12.64 -1.31 -17.45
CA ASP A 218 13.58 -2.43 -17.52
C ASP A 218 13.04 -3.69 -16.82
N SER A 219 12.17 -3.51 -15.84
CA SER A 219 11.66 -4.59 -15.00
C SER A 219 10.23 -4.34 -14.55
N ILE A 220 9.57 -5.38 -14.05
CA ILE A 220 8.26 -5.25 -13.39
C ILE A 220 8.32 -4.24 -12.23
N LYS A 221 9.48 -4.12 -11.56
CA LYS A 221 9.64 -3.22 -10.42
C LYS A 221 9.53 -1.73 -10.80
N ASP A 222 9.67 -1.39 -12.08
CA ASP A 222 9.60 -0.02 -12.58
C ASP A 222 8.18 0.43 -12.93
N LEU A 223 7.21 -0.49 -12.84
CA LEU A 223 5.80 -0.24 -13.12
C LEU A 223 5.05 0.29 -11.88
N HIS A 224 4.37 1.44 -12.03
CA HIS A 224 3.61 2.16 -11.00
C HIS A 224 2.12 1.82 -11.00
N TRP A 225 1.76 0.59 -11.39
CA TRP A 225 0.38 0.12 -11.34
C TRP A 225 -0.12 -0.02 -9.91
N ASP A 226 -1.42 0.26 -9.74
CA ASP A 226 -2.15 0.09 -8.49
C ASP A 226 -2.10 -1.37 -7.98
N ILE A 227 -2.17 -2.33 -8.92
CA ILE A 227 -2.00 -3.77 -8.66
C ILE A 227 -1.09 -4.35 -9.75
N ARG A 228 -0.14 -5.18 -9.34
CA ARG A 228 0.92 -5.69 -10.21
C ARG A 228 1.15 -7.19 -10.01
N PRO A 229 1.24 -8.00 -11.08
CA PRO A 229 1.71 -9.37 -10.94
C PRO A 229 3.24 -9.39 -10.83
N SER A 230 3.77 -10.24 -9.96
CA SER A 230 5.20 -10.46 -9.79
C SER A 230 5.55 -11.92 -10.13
N PRO A 231 6.02 -12.21 -11.36
CA PRO A 231 6.38 -13.56 -11.74
C PRO A 231 7.55 -14.12 -10.94
N HIS A 232 8.51 -13.28 -10.52
CA HIS A 232 9.64 -13.72 -9.70
C HIS A 232 9.21 -14.28 -8.34
N PHE A 233 8.23 -13.64 -7.69
CA PHE A 233 7.70 -14.11 -6.40
C PHE A 233 6.48 -15.03 -6.54
N GLY A 234 5.89 -15.13 -7.73
CA GLY A 234 4.66 -15.88 -7.94
C GLY A 234 3.46 -15.25 -7.23
N THR A 235 3.35 -13.92 -7.26
CA THR A 235 2.35 -13.18 -6.47
C THR A 235 1.57 -12.15 -7.30
N VAL A 236 0.43 -11.73 -6.78
CA VAL A 236 -0.23 -10.46 -7.13
C VAL A 236 -0.05 -9.49 -5.99
N GLU A 237 0.43 -8.30 -6.30
CA GLU A 237 0.83 -7.27 -5.35
C GLU A 237 -0.13 -6.08 -5.42
N VAL A 238 -0.79 -5.76 -4.31
CA VAL A 238 -1.67 -4.58 -4.18
C VAL A 238 -0.88 -3.44 -3.54
N ARG A 239 -0.82 -2.26 -4.19
CA ARG A 239 0.11 -1.16 -3.84
C ARG A 239 -0.58 0.20 -3.58
N VAL A 240 -1.91 0.19 -3.46
CA VAL A 240 -2.73 1.42 -3.40
C VAL A 240 -2.90 2.02 -2.00
N MET A 241 -2.50 1.31 -0.95
CA MET A 241 -2.77 1.73 0.42
C MET A 241 -1.69 2.70 0.90
N ASP A 242 -2.10 3.72 1.65
CA ASP A 242 -1.18 4.47 2.50
C ASP A 242 -0.65 3.53 3.61
N THR A 243 0.57 3.76 4.10
CA THR A 243 1.04 3.12 5.34
C THR A 243 0.10 3.49 6.49
N PRO A 244 -0.49 2.52 7.20
CA PRO A 244 -1.34 2.80 8.35
C PRO A 244 -0.59 3.42 9.54
N LEU A 245 -1.33 4.01 10.50
CA LEU A 245 -0.74 4.51 11.75
C LEU A 245 -0.41 3.40 12.75
N THR A 246 -0.94 2.17 12.57
CA THR A 246 -0.71 1.04 13.46
C THR A 246 -0.45 -0.25 12.68
N LEU A 247 0.30 -1.16 13.31
CA LEU A 247 0.51 -2.51 12.75
C LEU A 247 -0.77 -3.33 12.68
N ASP A 248 -1.67 -3.19 13.67
CA ASP A 248 -2.94 -3.91 13.67
C ASP A 248 -3.76 -3.57 12.42
N HIS A 249 -3.81 -2.30 12.03
CA HIS A 249 -4.53 -1.90 10.81
C HIS A 249 -3.85 -2.45 9.55
N ALA A 250 -2.53 -2.42 9.48
CA ALA A 250 -1.79 -3.03 8.36
C ALA A 250 -2.10 -4.53 8.21
N VAL A 251 -2.08 -5.28 9.32
CA VAL A 251 -2.41 -6.71 9.34
C VAL A 251 -3.87 -6.94 8.93
N ASN A 252 -4.80 -6.10 9.41
CA ASN A 252 -6.21 -6.23 9.08
C ASN A 252 -6.49 -6.00 7.58
N ILE A 253 -5.85 -5.00 6.97
CA ILE A 253 -5.96 -4.75 5.53
C ILE A 253 -5.38 -5.92 4.72
N ALA A 254 -4.25 -6.48 5.14
CA ALA A 254 -3.70 -7.67 4.50
C ALA A 254 -4.65 -8.89 4.62
N GLY A 255 -5.31 -9.05 5.76
CA GLY A 255 -6.33 -10.09 5.98
C GLY A 255 -7.55 -9.93 5.06
N LEU A 256 -8.03 -8.70 4.87
CA LEU A 256 -9.11 -8.42 3.91
C LEU A 256 -8.69 -8.80 2.49
N ILE A 257 -7.48 -8.42 2.07
CA ILE A 257 -6.95 -8.75 0.74
C ILE A 257 -6.81 -10.26 0.57
N GLN A 258 -6.29 -10.97 1.59
CA GLN A 258 -6.16 -12.43 1.59
C GLN A 258 -7.52 -13.13 1.46
N ALA A 259 -8.51 -12.72 2.27
CA ALA A 259 -9.86 -13.27 2.24
C ALA A 259 -10.56 -13.00 0.90
N THR A 260 -10.39 -11.79 0.36
CA THR A 260 -10.92 -11.40 -0.95
C THR A 260 -10.27 -12.22 -2.06
N ALA A 261 -8.95 -12.41 -2.02
CA ALA A 261 -8.23 -13.20 -3.00
C ALA A 261 -8.69 -14.67 -3.03
N ARG A 262 -8.87 -15.26 -1.84
CA ARG A 262 -9.45 -16.60 -1.73
C ARG A 262 -10.84 -16.67 -2.35
N TRP A 263 -11.74 -15.79 -1.93
CA TRP A 263 -13.12 -15.75 -2.43
C TRP A 263 -13.18 -15.62 -3.96
N LEU A 264 -12.38 -14.72 -4.53
CA LEU A 264 -12.33 -14.50 -5.98
C LEU A 264 -11.86 -15.74 -6.75
N LEU A 265 -10.86 -16.46 -6.24
CA LEU A 265 -10.27 -17.60 -6.93
C LEU A 265 -11.03 -18.92 -6.70
N THR A 266 -11.71 -19.08 -5.56
CA THR A 266 -12.51 -20.28 -5.26
C THR A 266 -13.93 -20.17 -5.79
N GLU A 267 -14.64 -19.06 -5.51
CA GLU A 267 -16.05 -18.91 -5.88
C GLU A 267 -16.23 -18.36 -7.30
N ARG A 268 -15.20 -17.69 -7.84
CA ARG A 268 -15.21 -17.06 -9.18
C ARG A 268 -16.51 -16.28 -9.45
N PRO A 269 -16.83 -15.29 -8.60
CA PRO A 269 -18.13 -14.60 -8.64
C PRO A 269 -18.32 -13.70 -9.86
N PHE A 270 -17.26 -13.45 -10.64
CA PHE A 270 -17.26 -12.51 -11.76
C PHE A 270 -16.73 -13.15 -13.03
N ARG A 271 -17.24 -12.65 -14.16
CA ARG A 271 -16.61 -12.80 -15.47
C ARG A 271 -16.00 -11.46 -15.86
N TYR A 272 -14.68 -11.40 -15.90
CA TYR A 272 -13.97 -10.15 -16.16
C TYR A 272 -13.98 -9.78 -17.64
N GLN A 273 -14.09 -8.48 -17.91
CA GLN A 273 -14.05 -7.92 -19.25
C GLN A 273 -13.41 -6.52 -19.25
N PRO A 274 -12.81 -6.05 -20.37
CA PRO A 274 -12.17 -4.73 -20.43
C PRO A 274 -13.05 -3.59 -19.94
N ARG A 275 -14.36 -3.66 -20.24
CA ARG A 275 -15.35 -2.66 -19.84
C ARG A 275 -15.45 -2.47 -18.32
N ASP A 276 -15.07 -3.47 -17.51
CA ASP A 276 -15.10 -3.37 -16.04
C ASP A 276 -14.25 -2.20 -15.52
N TYR A 277 -13.24 -1.77 -16.28
CA TYR A 277 -12.33 -0.68 -15.91
C TYR A 277 -12.79 0.71 -16.34
N LEU A 278 -13.91 0.84 -17.07
CA LEU A 278 -14.34 2.13 -17.66
C LEU A 278 -14.48 3.25 -16.62
N LEU A 279 -15.00 2.93 -15.42
CA LEU A 279 -15.15 3.90 -14.32
C LEU A 279 -14.07 3.79 -13.24
N TYR A 280 -13.01 3.00 -13.46
CA TYR A 280 -11.98 2.71 -12.46
C TYR A 280 -11.36 3.99 -11.89
N LYS A 281 -10.88 4.90 -12.76
CA LYS A 281 -10.22 6.15 -12.32
C LYS A 281 -11.18 7.09 -11.57
N PHE A 282 -12.47 7.11 -11.93
CA PHE A 282 -13.48 7.91 -11.23
C PHE A 282 -13.76 7.36 -9.83
N ASN A 283 -13.93 6.04 -9.70
CA ASN A 283 -14.16 5.40 -8.40
C ASN A 283 -12.91 5.47 -7.52
N ARG A 284 -11.71 5.34 -8.10
CA ARG A 284 -10.42 5.57 -7.40
C ARG A 284 -10.33 6.99 -6.86
N PHE A 285 -10.67 8.00 -7.67
CA PHE A 285 -10.71 9.40 -7.22
C PHE A 285 -11.68 9.61 -6.05
N GLN A 286 -12.86 8.99 -6.09
CA GLN A 286 -13.85 9.09 -5.01
C GLN A 286 -13.30 8.57 -3.68
N ALA A 287 -12.59 7.45 -3.70
CA ALA A 287 -11.91 6.91 -2.53
C ALA A 287 -10.78 7.83 -2.04
N CYS A 288 -9.90 8.29 -2.93
CA CYS A 288 -8.81 9.19 -2.55
C CYS A 288 -9.34 10.49 -1.93
N ARG A 289 -10.37 11.09 -2.53
CA ARG A 289 -10.88 12.41 -2.13
C ARG A 289 -11.76 12.37 -0.88
N TYR A 290 -12.62 11.37 -0.75
CA TYR A 290 -13.67 11.33 0.27
C TYR A 290 -13.57 10.13 1.22
N GLY A 291 -12.61 9.23 1.03
CA GLY A 291 -12.47 8.03 1.85
C GLY A 291 -13.75 7.20 1.83
N LEU A 292 -14.20 6.77 3.01
CA LEU A 292 -15.42 5.98 3.21
C LEU A 292 -16.71 6.69 2.73
N GLU A 293 -16.70 8.02 2.61
CA GLU A 293 -17.83 8.80 2.13
C GLU A 293 -17.92 8.90 0.61
N GLY A 294 -16.89 8.43 -0.11
CA GLY A 294 -16.88 8.44 -1.57
C GLY A 294 -18.01 7.62 -2.17
N VAL A 295 -18.40 7.95 -3.40
CA VAL A 295 -19.49 7.26 -4.10
C VAL A 295 -18.91 6.38 -5.21
N LEU A 296 -19.10 5.06 -5.08
CA LEU A 296 -18.78 4.10 -6.12
C LEU A 296 -19.93 4.00 -7.12
N THR A 297 -19.60 4.07 -8.41
CA THR A 297 -20.55 3.91 -9.51
C THR A 297 -20.28 2.59 -10.22
N ASP A 298 -21.30 1.73 -10.28
CA ASP A 298 -21.24 0.48 -11.03
C ASP A 298 -21.30 0.76 -12.54
N VAL A 299 -20.35 0.18 -13.27
CA VAL A 299 -20.12 0.45 -14.69
C VAL A 299 -21.17 -0.17 -15.62
N HIS A 300 -21.90 -1.18 -15.16
CA HIS A 300 -22.87 -1.92 -15.97
C HIS A 300 -24.29 -1.39 -15.79
N THR A 301 -24.64 -1.05 -14.55
CA THR A 301 -25.98 -0.62 -14.14
C THR A 301 -26.09 0.89 -13.99
N GLY A 302 -24.98 1.60 -13.76
CA GLY A 302 -24.97 3.02 -13.40
C GLY A 302 -25.40 3.31 -11.96
N ASN A 303 -25.67 2.26 -11.16
CA ASN A 303 -26.06 2.41 -9.77
C ASN A 303 -24.92 3.02 -8.94
N ARG A 304 -25.31 3.84 -7.96
CA ARG A 304 -24.37 4.59 -7.11
C ARG A 304 -24.55 4.15 -5.66
N HIS A 305 -23.43 3.85 -5.01
CA HIS A 305 -23.40 3.41 -3.61
C HIS A 305 -22.30 4.15 -2.85
N ARG A 306 -22.53 4.43 -1.56
CA ARG A 306 -21.44 4.92 -0.71
C ARG A 306 -20.41 3.81 -0.54
N LEU A 307 -19.13 4.17 -0.52
CA LEU A 307 -18.03 3.22 -0.32
C LEU A 307 -18.17 2.47 0.99
N ALA A 308 -18.56 3.14 2.09
CA ALA A 308 -18.87 2.47 3.35
C ALA A 308 -19.87 1.31 3.20
N ASP A 309 -20.98 1.53 2.46
CA ASP A 309 -22.02 0.52 2.27
C ASP A 309 -21.53 -0.63 1.37
N ASP A 310 -20.72 -0.33 0.36
CA ASP A 310 -20.15 -1.34 -0.54
C ASP A 310 -19.03 -2.15 0.14
N ILE A 311 -18.27 -1.54 1.06
CA ILE A 311 -17.32 -2.24 1.92
C ILE A 311 -18.03 -3.22 2.85
N GLN A 312 -19.16 -2.83 3.47
CA GLN A 312 -19.93 -3.78 4.29
C GLN A 312 -20.35 -5.01 3.49
N ARG A 313 -20.81 -4.83 2.25
CA ARG A 313 -21.13 -5.95 1.35
C ARG A 313 -19.93 -6.82 1.03
N LEU A 314 -18.77 -6.22 0.76
CA LEU A 314 -17.52 -6.96 0.56
C LEU A 314 -17.18 -7.81 1.80
N LEU A 315 -17.20 -7.20 2.99
CA LEU A 315 -16.90 -7.88 4.26
C LEU A 315 -17.84 -9.07 4.50
N ASP A 316 -19.12 -8.94 4.17
CA ASP A 316 -20.08 -10.04 4.27
C ASP A 316 -19.79 -11.16 3.26
N ASN A 317 -19.47 -10.82 2.02
CA ASN A 317 -19.13 -11.79 0.97
C ASN A 317 -17.87 -12.59 1.28
N VAL A 318 -16.85 -11.95 1.86
CA VAL A 318 -15.54 -12.59 2.12
C VAL A 318 -15.47 -13.27 3.48
N ALA A 319 -16.42 -13.05 4.39
CA ALA A 319 -16.40 -13.64 5.73
C ALA A 319 -16.22 -15.18 5.73
N PRO A 320 -16.88 -15.98 4.86
CA PRO A 320 -16.63 -17.42 4.79
C PRO A 320 -15.21 -17.77 4.35
N SER A 321 -14.61 -16.96 3.47
CA SER A 321 -13.22 -17.15 3.03
C SER A 321 -12.22 -16.72 4.09
N ALA A 322 -12.52 -15.66 4.84
CA ALA A 322 -11.72 -15.18 5.97
C ALA A 322 -11.58 -16.26 7.06
N ASP A 323 -12.66 -16.96 7.40
CA ASP A 323 -12.63 -18.11 8.31
C ASP A 323 -11.62 -19.17 7.89
N LYS A 324 -11.57 -19.50 6.58
CA LYS A 324 -10.68 -20.53 6.05
C LYS A 324 -9.21 -20.15 6.02
N VAL A 325 -8.88 -18.87 6.06
CA VAL A 325 -7.48 -18.37 6.10
C VAL A 325 -7.08 -17.82 7.46
N GLY A 326 -7.98 -17.89 8.45
CA GLY A 326 -7.73 -17.35 9.79
C GLY A 326 -7.72 -15.82 9.84
N ALA A 327 -8.48 -15.15 8.98
CA ALA A 327 -8.57 -13.69 8.89
C ALA A 327 -9.88 -13.09 9.45
N THR A 328 -10.67 -13.86 10.21
CA THR A 328 -11.96 -13.40 10.76
C THR A 328 -11.83 -12.15 11.63
N SER A 329 -10.79 -12.09 12.47
CA SER A 329 -10.51 -10.93 13.34
C SER A 329 -10.31 -9.63 12.55
N ALA A 330 -9.64 -9.73 11.39
CA ALA A 330 -9.46 -8.60 10.49
C ALA A 330 -10.80 -8.10 9.92
N ILE A 331 -11.65 -9.01 9.45
CA ILE A 331 -12.96 -8.67 8.90
C ILE A 331 -13.85 -8.01 9.96
N ASP A 332 -13.88 -8.54 11.18
CA ASP A 332 -14.69 -7.98 12.25
C ASP A 332 -14.20 -6.59 12.69
N THR A 333 -12.88 -6.38 12.75
CA THR A 333 -12.30 -5.08 13.08
C THR A 333 -12.61 -4.03 12.02
N LEU A 334 -12.43 -4.36 10.74
CA LEU A 334 -12.76 -3.45 9.63
C LEU A 334 -14.26 -3.17 9.55
N ARG A 335 -15.12 -4.16 9.88
CA ARG A 335 -16.57 -3.98 9.97
C ARG A 335 -16.93 -2.94 11.02
N LEU A 336 -16.29 -2.98 12.19
CA LEU A 336 -16.47 -1.99 13.25
C LEU A 336 -15.98 -0.61 12.84
N GLN A 337 -14.80 -0.51 12.22
CA GLN A 337 -14.25 0.74 11.69
C GLN A 337 -15.27 1.45 10.77
N VAL A 338 -15.83 0.72 9.80
CA VAL A 338 -16.78 1.27 8.84
C VAL A 338 -18.11 1.66 9.50
N ARG A 339 -18.63 0.83 10.44
CA ARG A 339 -19.88 1.15 11.16
C ARG A 339 -19.76 2.41 12.01
N ASN A 340 -18.59 2.62 12.61
CA ASN A 340 -18.33 3.76 13.47
C ASN A 340 -17.91 5.01 12.68
N GLY A 341 -17.75 4.91 11.36
CA GLY A 341 -17.30 6.03 10.51
C GLY A 341 -15.88 6.51 10.83
N LEU A 342 -15.04 5.64 11.40
CA LEU A 342 -13.68 5.99 11.81
C LEU A 342 -12.78 6.16 10.58
N ASN A 343 -12.17 7.35 10.45
CA ASN A 343 -11.16 7.59 9.42
C ASN A 343 -10.03 8.48 9.96
N GLU A 344 -8.79 8.10 9.63
CA GLU A 344 -7.61 8.79 10.14
C GLU A 344 -7.51 10.22 9.60
N ALA A 345 -7.84 10.44 8.32
CA ALA A 345 -7.78 11.77 7.73
C ALA A 345 -8.63 12.81 8.48
N GLN A 346 -9.81 12.42 8.97
CA GLN A 346 -10.69 13.26 9.77
C GLN A 346 -10.14 13.45 11.17
N ALA A 347 -9.64 12.39 11.83
CA ALA A 347 -9.00 12.51 13.15
C ALA A 347 -7.79 13.47 13.12
N MET A 348 -6.99 13.44 12.05
CA MET A 348 -5.88 14.38 11.83
C MET A 348 -6.38 15.81 11.60
N ARG A 349 -7.48 16.01 10.86
CA ARG A 349 -8.10 17.33 10.69
C ARG A 349 -8.67 17.89 11.98
N GLU A 350 -9.33 17.07 12.78
CA GLU A 350 -9.88 17.44 14.08
C GLU A 350 -8.78 17.84 15.06
N PHE A 351 -7.65 17.12 15.06
CA PHE A 351 -6.49 17.49 15.86
C PHE A 351 -5.97 18.90 15.53
N ILE A 352 -5.83 19.23 14.24
CA ILE A 352 -5.39 20.57 13.81
C ILE A 352 -6.46 21.64 14.10
N ALA A 353 -7.74 21.34 13.84
CA ALA A 353 -8.85 22.25 14.17
C ALA A 353 -8.96 22.53 15.67
N GLY A 354 -8.57 21.58 16.51
CA GLY A 354 -8.47 21.71 17.97
C GLY A 354 -7.25 22.51 18.46
N GLY A 355 -6.44 23.08 17.56
CA GLY A 355 -5.27 23.90 17.90
C GLY A 355 -3.94 23.14 17.89
N GLY A 356 -3.93 21.87 17.46
CA GLY A 356 -2.70 21.12 17.24
C GLY A 356 -1.86 21.69 16.09
N SER A 357 -0.54 21.48 16.15
CA SER A 357 0.38 21.79 15.06
C SER A 357 0.70 20.53 14.24
N LEU A 358 1.19 20.68 13.00
CA LEU A 358 1.60 19.52 12.20
C LEU A 358 2.79 18.77 12.82
N ILE A 359 3.69 19.46 13.51
CA ILE A 359 4.76 18.81 14.31
C ILE A 359 4.14 17.97 15.43
N GLY A 360 3.17 18.53 16.17
CA GLY A 360 2.46 17.80 17.22
C GLY A 360 1.67 16.61 16.69
N LEU A 361 1.18 16.69 15.44
CA LEU A 361 0.50 15.59 14.78
C LEU A 361 1.47 14.43 14.50
N VAL A 362 2.65 14.71 13.92
CA VAL A 362 3.67 13.67 13.66
C VAL A 362 4.14 13.03 14.96
N LYS A 363 4.38 13.84 16.01
CA LYS A 363 4.68 13.33 17.34
C LYS A 363 3.61 12.33 17.83
N LYS A 364 2.34 12.70 17.73
CA LYS A 364 1.22 11.83 18.11
C LYS A 364 1.19 10.54 17.29
N GLN A 365 1.51 10.61 15.99
CA GLN A 365 1.59 9.42 15.14
C GLN A 365 2.74 8.49 15.55
N CYS A 366 3.89 9.04 15.96
CA CYS A 366 4.97 8.24 16.53
C CYS A 366 4.56 7.52 17.82
N GLU A 367 3.82 8.21 18.70
CA GLU A 367 3.29 7.63 19.93
C GLU A 367 2.28 6.49 19.62
N ILE A 368 1.39 6.69 18.64
CA ILE A 368 0.44 5.67 18.18
C ILE A 368 1.18 4.45 17.59
N TRP A 369 2.23 4.67 16.79
CA TRP A 369 2.98 3.57 16.19
C TRP A 369 3.72 2.73 17.23
N ALA A 370 4.31 3.40 18.23
CA ALA A 370 5.06 2.75 19.30
C ALA A 370 4.19 1.81 20.15
N GLY A 371 2.93 2.19 20.39
CA GLY A 371 1.97 1.42 21.21
C GLY A 371 1.76 2.04 22.58
#